data_AF-A0A942QHB1-F1
#
_entry.id   AF-A0A942QHB1-F1
#
_cell.length_a   1.000
_cell.length_b   1.000
_cell.length_c   1.000
_cell.angle_alpha   90.00
_cell.angle_beta   90.00
_cell.angle_gamma   90.00
#
_symmetry.space_group_name_H-M   'P 1'
#
loop_
_entity.id
_entity.type
_entity.pdbx_description
1 polymer ?
#
loop_
_entity_poly.entity_id
_entity_poly.type
_entity_poly.pdbx_seq_one_letter_code
_entity_poly.pdbx_strand_id
1 'polypeptide(L)' 'MLLSVVLFLLGVLYGVAAFVEIGIFYEGNPKTRMMIKWMGKRNYKILLIIMSVVFIGLGFWLRP' A
#
# COMPACT_ATOMS: atom_id res chain seq x y z
N MET A 1 18.23 -2.73 9.88
CA MET A 1 17.26 -3.50 10.69
C MET A 1 15.94 -2.76 10.92
N LEU A 2 15.92 -1.57 11.52
CA LEU A 2 14.65 -0.83 11.73
C LEU A 2 13.96 -0.49 10.39
N LEU A 3 14.70 0.07 9.44
CA LEU A 3 14.18 0.47 8.13
C LEU A 3 13.58 -0.71 7.33
N SER A 4 14.26 -1.87 7.31
CA SER A 4 13.78 -3.06 6.60
C SER A 4 12.48 -3.59 7.20
N VAL A 5 12.35 -3.58 8.53
CA VAL A 5 11.12 -3.96 9.23
C VAL A 5 9.99 -2.96 8.94
N VAL A 6 10.29 -1.66 8.97
CA VAL A 6 9.30 -0.60 8.65
C VAL A 6 8.79 -0.74 7.22
N LEU A 7 9.68 -0.93 6.24
CA LEU A 7 9.32 -1.13 4.84
C LEU A 7 8.50 -2.41 4.63
N PHE A 8 8.89 -3.50 5.28
CA PHE A 8 8.14 -4.75 5.23
C PHE A 8 6.72 -4.58 5.79
N LEU A 9 6.58 -3.95 6.97
CA LEU A 9 5.28 -3.67 7.58
C LEU A 9 4.41 -2.76 6.70
N LEU A 10 4.98 -1.70 6.12
CA LEU A 10 4.29 -0.83 5.16
C LEU A 10 3.80 -1.63 3.95
N GLY A 11 4.65 -2.50 3.41
CA GLY A 11 4.29 -3.36 2.29
C GLY A 11 3.11 -4.27 2.62
N VAL A 12 3.15 -4.98 3.75
CA VAL A 12 2.03 -5.81 4.21
C VAL A 12 0.76 -4.97 4.40
N LEU A 13 0.87 -3.78 4.96
CA LEU A 13 -0.28 -2.89 5.21
C LEU A 13 -0.93 -2.41 3.91
N TYR A 14 -0.14 -2.07 2.89
CA TYR A 14 -0.67 -1.75 1.56
C TYR A 14 -1.30 -2.96 0.87
N GLY A 15 -0.71 -4.15 1.04
CA GLY A 15 -1.29 -5.40 0.54
C GLY A 15 -2.66 -5.67 1.17
N VAL A 16 -2.75 -5.61 2.50
CA VAL A 16 -4.02 -5.77 3.23
C VAL A 16 -5.02 -4.69 2.80
N ALA A 17 -4.60 -3.44 2.63
CA ALA A 17 -5.48 -2.37 2.15
C ALA A 17 -6.02 -2.63 0.72
N ALA A 18 -5.26 -3.31 -0.15
CA ALA A 18 -5.74 -3.68 -1.48
C ALA A 18 -6.84 -4.77 -1.44
N PHE A 19 -6.75 -5.73 -0.52
CA PHE A 19 -7.66 -6.88 -0.43
C PHE A 19 -8.87 -6.63 0.48
N VAL A 20 -8.66 -6.03 1.65
CA VAL A 20 -9.70 -5.87 2.69
C VAL A 20 -10.54 -4.60 2.47
N GLU A 21 -10.12 -3.70 1.56
CA GLU A 21 -10.80 -2.42 1.30
C GLU A 21 -11.08 -1.61 2.58
N ILE A 22 -10.11 -1.54 3.49
CA ILE A 22 -10.27 -0.85 4.78
C ILE A 22 -10.75 0.58 4.52
N GLY A 23 -11.89 0.96 5.11
CA GLY A 23 -12.54 2.26 4.87
C GLY A 23 -11.61 3.47 5.07
N ILE A 24 -10.62 3.38 5.97
CA ILE A 24 -9.58 4.41 6.17
C ILE A 24 -8.77 4.69 4.89
N PHE A 25 -8.50 3.66 4.09
CA PHE A 25 -7.74 3.77 2.84
C PHE A 25 -8.61 4.14 1.62
N TYR A 26 -9.94 4.10 1.70
CA TYR A 26 -10.80 4.41 0.54
C TYR A 26 -11.69 5.63 0.77
N GLU A 27 -12.22 5.78 1.97
CA GLU A 27 -13.23 6.78 2.32
C GLU A 27 -12.80 7.71 3.45
N GLY A 28 -11.96 7.24 4.37
CA GLY A 28 -11.52 8.00 5.54
C GLY A 28 -10.49 9.10 5.24
N ASN A 29 -9.85 9.08 4.07
CA ASN A 29 -8.85 10.08 3.70
C ASN A 29 -9.22 10.81 2.39
N PRO A 30 -9.37 12.16 2.42
CA PRO A 30 -9.77 12.94 1.24
C PRO A 30 -8.76 12.84 0.08
N LYS A 31 -7.45 12.70 0.36
CA LYS A 31 -6.43 12.52 -0.69
C LYS A 31 -6.65 11.22 -1.44
N THR A 32 -6.92 10.15 -0.72
CA THR A 32 -7.11 8.83 -1.31
C THR A 32 -8.39 8.77 -2.12
N ARG A 33 -9.44 9.42 -1.63
CA ARG A 33 -10.71 9.59 -2.36
C ARG A 33 -10.51 10.37 -3.66
N MET A 34 -9.63 11.39 -3.65
CA MET A 34 -9.26 12.15 -4.85
C MET A 34 -8.50 11.28 -5.85
N MET A 35 -7.52 10.49 -5.40
CA MET A 35 -6.83 9.50 -6.25
C MET A 35 -7.82 8.51 -6.85
N ILE A 36 -8.67 7.88 -6.04
CA ILE A 36 -9.69 6.94 -6.53
C ILE A 36 -10.61 7.61 -7.57
N LYS A 37 -10.96 8.89 -7.40
CA LYS A 37 -11.76 9.64 -8.38
C LYS A 37 -11.03 9.88 -9.70
N TRP A 38 -9.72 10.10 -9.68
CA TRP A 38 -8.92 10.37 -10.88
C TRP A 38 -8.56 9.12 -11.68
N MET A 39 -8.18 8.03 -11.00
CA MET A 39 -7.67 6.82 -11.65
C MET A 39 -8.67 5.65 -11.61
N GLY A 40 -9.72 5.72 -10.79
CA GLY A 40 -10.70 4.66 -10.59
C GLY A 40 -10.28 3.64 -9.52
N LYS A 41 -11.28 3.06 -8.83
CA LYS A 41 -11.07 2.13 -7.69
C LYS A 41 -10.23 0.91 -8.07
N ARG A 42 -10.44 0.35 -9.27
CA ARG A 42 -9.69 -0.81 -9.77
C ARG A 42 -8.20 -0.50 -9.95
N ASN A 43 -7.88 0.64 -10.56
CA ASN A 43 -6.48 1.05 -10.76
C ASN A 43 -5.83 1.44 -9.44
N TYR A 44 -6.57 2.02 -8.50
CA TYR A 44 -6.07 2.34 -7.17
C TYR A 44 -5.69 1.07 -6.40
N LYS A 45 -6.51 0.01 -6.49
CA LYS A 45 -6.15 -1.31 -5.94
C LYS A 45 -4.87 -1.87 -6.55
N ILE A 46 -4.72 -1.79 -7.87
CA ILE A 46 -3.51 -2.26 -8.57
C ILE A 46 -2.28 -1.48 -8.09
N LEU A 47 -2.40 -0.16 -7.92
CA LEU A 47 -1.33 0.67 -7.36
C LEU A 47 -0.92 0.22 -5.95
N LEU A 48 -1.89 -0.06 -5.07
CA LEU A 48 -1.61 -0.56 -3.73
C LEU A 48 -0.90 -1.92 -3.75
N ILE A 49 -1.29 -2.81 -4.65
CA ILE A 49 -0.62 -4.11 -4.83
C ILE A 49 0.83 -3.91 -5.30
N ILE A 50 1.05 -3.04 -6.28
CA ILE A 50 2.41 -2.72 -6.77
C ILE A 50 3.26 -2.15 -5.63
N MET A 51 2.74 -1.18 -4.88
CA MET A 51 3.45 -0.62 -3.72
C MET A 51 3.75 -1.68 -2.67
N SER A 52 2.79 -2.57 -2.37
CA SER A 52 2.99 -3.70 -1.47
C SER A 52 4.17 -4.57 -1.89
N VAL A 53 4.22 -4.98 -3.16
CA VAL A 53 5.29 -5.83 -3.69
C VAL A 53 6.64 -5.12 -3.62
N VAL A 54 6.71 -3.85 -4.02
CA VAL A 54 7.93 -3.05 -4.00
C VAL A 54 8.45 -2.90 -2.57
N PHE A 55 7.60 -2.55 -1.61
CA PHE A 55 8.02 -2.34 -0.22
C PHE A 55 8.42 -3.65 0.48
N ILE A 56 7.72 -4.76 0.20
CA ILE A 56 8.13 -6.07 0.71
C ILE A 56 9.49 -6.46 0.12
N GLY A 57 9.67 -6.30 -1.21
CA GLY A 57 10.93 -6.60 -1.89
C GLY A 57 12.09 -5.77 -1.36
N LEU A 58 11.88 -4.45 -1.17
CA LEU A 58 12.86 -3.55 -0.56
C LEU A 58 13.15 -3.92 0.90
N GLY A 59 12.13 -4.33 1.67
CA GLY A 59 12.29 -4.80 3.04
C GLY A 59 13.19 -6.03 3.14
N PHE A 60 13.07 -6.97 2.21
CA PHE A 60 13.97 -8.12 2.11
C PHE A 60 15.36 -7.73 1.61
N TRP A 61 15.46 -6.85 0.61
CA TRP A 61 16.74 -6.42 0.04
C TRP A 61 17.61 -5.64 1.03
N LEU A 62 16.99 -4.77 1.84
CA LEU A 62 17.65 -3.97 2.88
C LEU A 62 17.84 -4.73 4.20
N ARG A 63 17.49 -6.02 4.24
CA ARG A 63 17.77 -6.88 5.39
C ARG A 63 19.25 -7.28 5.34
N PRO A 64 20.08 -6.80 6.29
CA PRO A 64 21.48 -7.22 6.38
C PRO A 64 21.59 -8.69 6.79
#